data_AF-A0AAD5VFI3-F1
#
_entry.id   AF-A0AAD5VFI3-F1
#
_cell.length_a   1.000
_cell.length_b   1.000
_cell.length_c   1.000
_cell.angle_alpha   90.00
_cell.angle_beta   90.00
_cell.angle_gamma   90.00
#
_symmetry.space_group_name_H-M   'P 1'
#
loop_
_entity.id
_entity.type
_entity.pdbx_description
1 polymer ?
#
loop_
_entity_poly.entity_id
_entity_poly.type
_entity_poly.pdbx_seq_one_letter_code
_entity_poly.pdbx_strand_id
1 'polypeptide(L)'
;MSIREVACRHPHKDYEIRFVDTPGFDPTSHENLEVLNDIARWLAQKYQGGVKLSGVIYTHRITDNRVSNSALTTLDLFQKICGADAFPNIRLVTTHWDDVRGDTHEYEKRETELCNVFWSPLIERGSKTLRFHNNTTSAWDIIDTLPLDQRTLQIQQEMVDQNLSLEETTAGRTFAWFWDVVNSLRSIMERIGLALRGTRMSEDGSTSLRRFES
;
A
#
# COMPACT_ATOMS: atom_id res chain seq x y z
N MET A 1 4.80 5.86 -14.07
CA MET A 1 5.65 4.65 -14.31
C MET A 1 4.72 3.52 -14.70
N SER A 2 5.08 2.64 -15.65
CA SER A 2 4.18 1.58 -16.16
C SER A 2 4.52 0.20 -15.59
N ILE A 3 3.54 -0.70 -15.55
CA ILE A 3 3.73 -2.11 -15.19
C ILE A 3 4.74 -2.76 -16.16
N ARG A 4 5.66 -3.58 -15.63
CA ARG A 4 6.67 -4.31 -16.41
C ARG A 4 6.63 -5.79 -16.12
N GLU A 5 6.74 -6.61 -17.16
CA GLU A 5 6.82 -8.06 -17.03
C GLU A 5 8.25 -8.53 -17.32
N VAL A 6 8.80 -9.37 -16.45
CA VAL A 6 10.13 -9.96 -16.61
C VAL A 6 10.02 -11.47 -16.46
N ALA A 7 10.48 -12.20 -17.46
CA ALA A 7 10.53 -13.66 -17.43
C ALA A 7 11.88 -14.14 -16.89
N CYS A 8 11.86 -15.18 -16.06
CA CYS A 8 13.04 -15.81 -15.49
C CYS A 8 12.81 -17.32 -15.41
N ARG A 9 13.76 -18.13 -15.93
CA ARG A 9 13.68 -19.59 -15.80
C ARG A 9 14.17 -20.01 -14.42
N HIS A 10 13.43 -20.89 -13.76
CA HIS A 10 13.87 -21.45 -12.49
C HIS A 10 15.13 -22.33 -12.70
N PRO A 11 16.21 -22.17 -11.90
CA PRO A 11 17.49 -22.86 -12.11
C PRO A 11 17.40 -24.37 -11.90
N HIS A 12 16.47 -24.83 -11.06
CA HIS A 12 16.33 -26.23 -10.65
C HIS A 12 14.95 -26.86 -10.95
N LYS A 13 14.05 -26.14 -11.63
CA LYS A 13 12.67 -26.60 -11.89
C LYS A 13 12.35 -26.34 -13.35
N ASP A 14 11.51 -27.18 -13.93
CA ASP A 14 11.13 -27.04 -15.34
C ASP A 14 9.89 -26.15 -15.51
N TYR A 15 9.97 -24.94 -14.98
CA TYR A 15 8.98 -23.89 -15.22
C TYR A 15 9.64 -22.51 -15.35
N GLU A 16 8.95 -21.61 -16.05
CA GLU A 16 9.29 -20.20 -16.15
C GLU A 16 8.47 -19.40 -15.13
N ILE A 17 9.10 -18.41 -14.52
CA ILE A 17 8.47 -17.45 -13.62
C ILE A 17 8.35 -16.13 -14.37
N ARG A 18 7.17 -15.52 -14.27
CA ARG A 18 6.92 -14.18 -14.78
C ARG A 18 6.71 -13.23 -13.62
N PHE A 19 7.68 -12.36 -13.41
CA PHE A 19 7.60 -11.26 -12.47
C PHE A 19 6.82 -10.11 -13.09
N VAL A 20 6.00 -9.47 -12.29
CA VAL A 20 5.21 -8.31 -12.67
C VAL A 20 5.59 -7.21 -11.70
N ASP A 21 6.39 -6.27 -12.19
CA ASP A 21 6.79 -5.10 -11.44
C ASP A 21 5.69 -4.04 -11.56
N THR A 22 5.19 -3.57 -10.42
CA THR A 22 4.13 -2.58 -10.33
C THR A 22 4.72 -1.24 -9.89
N PRO A 23 4.20 -0.11 -10.39
CA PRO A 23 4.56 1.20 -9.85
C PRO A 23 4.34 1.24 -8.33
N GLY A 24 5.25 1.92 -7.61
CA GLY A 24 5.10 2.12 -6.18
C GLY A 24 3.83 2.88 -5.83
N PHE A 25 3.19 2.49 -4.73
CA PHE A 25 2.00 3.15 -4.21
C PHE A 25 2.39 4.05 -3.03
N ASP A 26 2.22 5.37 -3.17
CA ASP A 26 2.44 6.34 -2.07
C ASP A 26 1.15 7.08 -1.79
N PRO A 27 0.33 6.68 -0.81
CA PRO A 27 -1.03 7.14 -0.58
C PRO A 27 -1.17 8.64 -0.27
N THR A 28 -0.06 9.40 -0.19
CA THR A 28 -0.09 10.86 -0.09
C THR A 28 -0.21 11.57 -1.44
N SER A 29 0.02 10.85 -2.55
CA SER A 29 -0.05 11.37 -3.92
C SER A 29 -1.45 11.32 -4.53
N HIS A 30 -1.82 12.35 -5.30
CA HIS A 30 -3.04 12.34 -6.12
C HIS A 30 -2.96 11.33 -7.28
N GLU A 31 -1.75 10.90 -7.64
CA GLU A 31 -1.49 9.97 -8.75
C GLU A 31 -1.84 8.51 -8.41
N ASN A 32 -2.16 8.18 -7.16
CA ASN A 32 -2.42 6.79 -6.77
C ASN A 32 -3.70 6.21 -7.34
N LEU A 33 -4.69 7.04 -7.68
CA LEU A 33 -5.87 6.54 -8.37
C LEU A 33 -5.46 5.99 -9.76
N GLU A 34 -4.52 6.66 -10.43
CA GLU A 34 -3.97 6.19 -11.71
C GLU A 34 -3.17 4.89 -11.51
N VAL A 35 -2.34 4.82 -10.46
CA VAL A 35 -1.59 3.59 -10.12
C VAL A 35 -2.54 2.42 -9.81
N LEU A 36 -3.55 2.63 -8.97
CA LEU A 36 -4.56 1.62 -8.66
C LEU A 36 -5.29 1.18 -9.92
N ASN A 37 -5.66 2.13 -10.78
CA ASN A 37 -6.34 1.86 -12.05
C ASN A 37 -5.46 1.08 -13.03
N ASP A 38 -4.17 1.39 -13.13
CA ASP A 38 -3.23 0.63 -13.96
C ASP A 38 -3.07 -0.81 -13.47
N ILE A 39 -2.92 -1.00 -12.16
CA ILE A 39 -2.83 -2.34 -11.53
C ILE A 39 -4.13 -3.12 -11.76
N ALA A 40 -5.28 -2.52 -11.48
CA ALA A 40 -6.58 -3.14 -11.61
C ALA A 40 -6.89 -3.54 -13.06
N ARG A 41 -6.64 -2.64 -14.02
CA ARG A 41 -6.81 -2.92 -15.46
C ARG A 41 -5.90 -4.06 -15.91
N TRP A 42 -4.63 -4.05 -15.50
CA TRP A 42 -3.70 -5.13 -15.87
C TRP A 42 -4.15 -6.48 -15.29
N LEU A 43 -4.55 -6.51 -14.01
CA LEU A 43 -5.06 -7.72 -13.35
C LEU A 43 -6.32 -8.27 -14.02
N ALA A 44 -7.28 -7.39 -14.36
CA ALA A 44 -8.51 -7.76 -15.04
C ALA A 44 -8.24 -8.31 -16.45
N GLN A 45 -7.39 -7.64 -17.23
CA GLN A 45 -7.01 -8.10 -18.58
C GLN A 45 -6.35 -9.48 -18.56
N LYS A 46 -5.42 -9.73 -17.61
CA LYS A 46 -4.77 -11.04 -17.48
C LYS A 46 -5.76 -12.13 -17.07
N TYR A 47 -6.68 -11.82 -16.15
CA TYR A 47 -7.69 -12.76 -15.71
C TYR A 47 -8.67 -13.14 -16.82
N GLN A 48 -9.13 -12.15 -17.62
CA GLN A 48 -9.94 -12.40 -18.81
C GLN A 48 -9.23 -13.28 -19.85
N GLY A 49 -7.90 -13.16 -19.95
CA GLY A 49 -7.05 -14.04 -20.75
C GLY A 49 -6.78 -15.42 -20.14
N GLY A 50 -7.40 -15.76 -19.00
CA GLY A 50 -7.24 -17.04 -18.31
C GLY A 50 -5.97 -17.16 -17.46
N VAL A 51 -5.22 -16.08 -17.25
CA VAL A 51 -4.01 -16.07 -16.43
C VAL A 51 -4.35 -15.72 -14.99
N LYS A 52 -4.12 -16.65 -14.07
CA LYS A 52 -4.23 -16.43 -12.62
C LYS A 52 -2.84 -16.33 -11.99
N LEU A 53 -2.75 -15.65 -10.85
CA LEU A 53 -1.49 -15.45 -10.15
C LEU A 53 -1.19 -16.62 -9.22
N SER A 54 0.05 -17.13 -9.28
CA SER A 54 0.56 -18.12 -8.31
C SER A 54 0.99 -17.46 -7.00
N GLY A 55 1.32 -16.17 -7.01
CA GLY A 55 1.84 -15.48 -5.84
C GLY A 55 1.76 -13.97 -5.92
N VAL A 56 1.72 -13.33 -4.76
CA VAL A 56 1.86 -11.88 -4.61
C VAL A 56 2.91 -11.60 -3.54
N ILE A 57 3.84 -10.70 -3.81
CA ILE A 57 4.90 -10.33 -2.87
C ILE A 57 4.65 -8.90 -2.41
N TYR A 58 4.42 -8.72 -1.11
CA TYR A 58 4.32 -7.41 -0.48
C TYR A 58 5.63 -7.12 0.26
N THR A 59 6.29 -6.01 -0.07
CA THR A 59 7.60 -5.67 0.49
C THR A 59 7.52 -4.51 1.48
N HIS A 60 8.34 -4.57 2.53
CA HIS A 60 8.53 -3.47 3.47
C HIS A 60 10.01 -3.31 3.81
N ARG A 61 10.56 -2.09 3.77
CA ARG A 61 11.96 -1.85 4.12
C ARG A 61 12.13 -1.92 5.63
N ILE A 62 13.05 -2.75 6.12
CA ILE A 62 13.23 -2.89 7.57
C ILE A 62 13.83 -1.64 8.22
N THR A 63 14.51 -0.82 7.42
CA THR A 63 15.13 0.44 7.84
C THR A 63 14.14 1.58 8.09
N ASP A 64 12.87 1.43 7.70
CA ASP A 64 11.87 2.46 7.95
C ASP A 64 11.56 2.53 9.45
N ASN A 65 11.87 3.67 10.08
CA ASN A 65 11.89 3.78 11.55
C ASN A 65 10.53 3.56 12.23
N ARG A 66 9.43 3.67 11.48
CA ARG A 66 8.04 3.52 11.93
C ARG A 66 7.18 3.01 10.78
N VAL A 67 6.17 2.21 11.09
CA VAL A 67 5.07 1.97 10.16
C VAL A 67 4.20 3.22 10.12
N SER A 68 4.24 3.95 9.02
CA SER A 68 3.46 5.18 8.85
C SER A 68 1.97 4.87 8.64
N ASN A 69 1.11 5.85 8.92
CA ASN A 69 -0.31 5.74 8.57
C ASN A 69 -0.51 5.46 7.07
N SER A 70 0.36 6.02 6.22
CA SER A 70 0.38 5.71 4.78
C SER A 70 0.68 4.23 4.50
N ALA A 71 1.64 3.62 5.20
CA ALA A 71 1.92 2.20 5.06
C ALA A 71 0.72 1.33 5.49
N LEU A 72 -0.01 1.72 6.54
CA LEU A 72 -1.22 1.03 6.97
C LEU A 72 -2.35 1.13 5.95
N THR A 73 -2.59 2.32 5.40
CA THR A 73 -3.58 2.51 4.34
C THR A 73 -3.25 1.68 3.10
N THR A 74 -1.97 1.64 2.72
CA THR A 74 -1.50 0.85 1.58
C THR A 74 -1.68 -0.65 1.84
N LEU A 75 -1.40 -1.11 3.06
CA LEU A 75 -1.61 -2.50 3.46
C LEU A 75 -3.10 -2.89 3.49
N ASP A 76 -4.00 -2.00 3.94
CA ASP A 76 -5.44 -2.26 3.88
C ASP A 76 -5.94 -2.35 2.44
N LEU A 77 -5.55 -1.40 1.58
CA LEU A 77 -5.88 -1.45 0.15
C LEU A 77 -5.35 -2.72 -0.52
N PHE A 78 -4.10 -3.10 -0.22
CA PHE A 78 -3.50 -4.35 -0.70
C PHE A 78 -4.32 -5.58 -0.29
N GLN A 79 -4.80 -5.63 0.95
CA GLN A 79 -5.70 -6.70 1.42
C GLN A 79 -7.02 -6.72 0.64
N LYS A 80 -7.60 -5.57 0.32
CA LYS A 80 -8.85 -5.49 -0.48
C LYS A 80 -8.65 -5.91 -1.94
N ILE A 81 -7.51 -5.57 -2.52
CA ILE A 81 -7.13 -6.02 -3.87
C ILE A 81 -7.03 -7.55 -3.90
N CYS A 82 -6.31 -8.13 -2.93
CA CYS A 82 -6.03 -9.56 -2.92
C CYS A 82 -7.25 -10.40 -2.52
N GLY A 83 -7.97 -10.01 -1.46
CA GLY A 83 -9.01 -10.82 -0.84
C GLY A 83 -8.48 -11.99 -0.02
N ALA A 84 -9.22 -12.37 1.02
CA ALA A 84 -8.77 -13.34 2.02
C ALA A 84 -8.44 -14.73 1.42
N ASP A 85 -9.13 -15.14 0.35
CA ASP A 85 -8.91 -16.42 -0.32
C ASP A 85 -7.55 -16.52 -1.01
N ALA A 86 -6.92 -15.39 -1.32
CA ALA A 86 -5.60 -15.32 -1.93
C ALA A 86 -4.46 -15.18 -0.90
N PHE A 87 -4.76 -14.99 0.39
CA PHE A 87 -3.73 -14.77 1.42
C PHE A 87 -2.70 -15.91 1.53
N PRO A 88 -3.04 -17.20 1.38
CA PRO A 88 -2.03 -18.27 1.32
C PRO A 88 -0.94 -18.09 0.26
N ASN A 89 -1.24 -17.32 -0.80
CA ASN A 89 -0.34 -17.02 -1.91
C ASN A 89 0.44 -15.71 -1.71
N ILE A 90 0.30 -15.06 -0.55
CA ILE A 90 1.00 -13.81 -0.25
C ILE A 90 2.30 -14.10 0.50
N ARG A 91 3.39 -13.45 0.06
CA ARG A 91 4.66 -13.40 0.79
C ARG A 91 4.89 -11.98 1.26
N LEU A 92 5.02 -11.82 2.57
CA LEU A 92 5.30 -10.57 3.24
C LEU A 92 6.81 -10.50 3.48
N VAL A 93 7.49 -9.64 2.74
CA VAL A 93 8.95 -9.66 2.64
C VAL A 93 9.54 -8.40 3.23
N THR A 94 10.40 -8.55 4.24
CA THR A 94 11.23 -7.44 4.73
C THR A 94 12.48 -7.31 3.86
N THR A 95 12.80 -6.09 3.43
CA THR A 95 13.92 -5.77 2.52
C THR A 95 14.93 -4.81 3.18
N HIS A 96 16.04 -4.51 2.50
CA HIS A 96 17.11 -3.60 2.99
C HIS A 96 17.83 -4.09 4.26
N TRP A 97 17.90 -5.40 4.47
CA TRP A 97 18.69 -5.98 5.55
C TRP A 97 20.20 -5.77 5.38
N ASP A 98 20.65 -5.57 4.14
CA ASP A 98 22.03 -5.24 3.76
C ASP A 98 22.43 -3.80 4.12
N ASP A 99 21.46 -2.91 4.35
CA ASP A 99 21.70 -1.54 4.82
C ASP A 99 21.88 -1.44 6.34
N VAL A 100 21.54 -2.51 7.07
CA VAL A 100 21.65 -2.55 8.53
C VAL A 100 23.12 -2.63 8.94
N ARG A 101 23.58 -1.60 9.66
CA ARG A 101 24.96 -1.51 10.17
C ARG A 101 24.97 -1.66 11.69
N GLY A 102 25.83 -2.54 12.20
CA GLY A 102 26.00 -2.75 13.63
C GLY A 102 24.92 -3.68 14.21
N ASP A 103 24.34 -3.28 15.34
CA ASP A 103 23.36 -4.09 16.08
C ASP A 103 22.04 -4.24 15.30
N THR A 104 21.55 -5.48 15.17
CA THR A 104 20.31 -5.83 14.48
C THR A 104 19.08 -5.79 15.38
N HIS A 105 19.25 -5.63 16.69
CA HIS A 105 18.18 -5.80 17.68
C HIS A 105 16.95 -4.90 17.42
N GLU A 106 17.17 -3.63 17.06
CA GLU A 106 16.05 -2.71 16.77
C GLU A 106 15.27 -3.12 15.52
N TYR A 107 15.95 -3.64 14.50
CA TYR A 107 15.35 -4.09 13.24
C TYR A 107 14.57 -5.39 13.43
N GLU A 108 15.10 -6.31 14.24
CA GLU A 108 14.40 -7.55 14.61
C GLU A 108 13.15 -7.27 15.46
N LYS A 109 13.22 -6.31 16.38
CA LYS A 109 12.06 -5.83 17.13
C LYS A 109 11.00 -5.25 16.20
N ARG A 110 11.41 -4.48 15.17
CA ARG A 110 10.50 -3.94 14.16
C ARG A 110 9.88 -5.02 13.29
N GLU A 111 10.66 -6.02 12.86
CA GLU A 111 10.11 -7.17 12.14
C GLU A 111 9.07 -7.92 13.00
N THR A 112 9.35 -8.07 14.29
CA THR A 112 8.41 -8.68 15.23
C THR A 112 7.11 -7.89 15.32
N GLU A 113 7.18 -6.55 15.35
CA GLU A 113 6.00 -5.68 15.32
C GLU A 113 5.23 -5.79 14.00
N LEU A 114 5.94 -5.82 12.86
CA LEU A 114 5.34 -6.08 11.55
C LEU A 114 4.55 -7.39 11.56
N CYS A 115 5.15 -8.48 12.02
CA CYS A 115 4.51 -9.79 12.05
C CYS A 115 3.31 -9.84 13.00
N ASN A 116 3.50 -9.37 14.24
CA ASN A 116 2.52 -9.60 15.32
C ASN A 116 1.38 -8.58 15.35
N VAL A 117 1.56 -7.41 14.73
CA VAL A 117 0.56 -6.33 14.78
C VAL A 117 -0.01 -6.09 13.39
N PHE A 118 0.84 -5.71 12.44
CA PHE A 118 0.37 -5.19 11.15
C PHE A 118 0.02 -6.31 10.16
N TRP A 119 0.81 -7.38 10.13
CA TRP A 119 0.65 -8.50 9.22
C TRP A 119 -0.12 -9.68 9.82
N SER A 120 -0.42 -9.64 11.12
CA SER A 120 -1.15 -10.73 11.81
C SER A 120 -2.39 -11.19 11.06
N PRO A 121 -3.28 -10.30 10.54
CA PRO A 121 -4.48 -10.73 9.83
C PRO A 121 -4.21 -11.55 8.56
N LEU A 122 -3.08 -11.29 7.89
CA LEU A 122 -2.66 -12.00 6.69
C LEU A 122 -1.96 -13.31 7.04
N ILE A 123 -1.12 -13.30 8.08
CA ILE A 123 -0.36 -14.46 8.56
C ILE A 123 -1.30 -15.53 9.13
N GLU A 124 -2.27 -15.12 9.97
CA GLU A 124 -3.29 -16.02 10.54
C GLU A 124 -4.13 -16.74 9.47
N ARG A 125 -4.14 -16.22 8.24
CA ARG A 125 -4.85 -16.76 7.08
C ARG A 125 -3.92 -17.39 6.04
N GLY A 126 -2.67 -17.67 6.40
CA GLY A 126 -1.75 -18.49 5.61
C GLY A 126 -0.68 -17.73 4.84
N SER A 127 -0.61 -16.41 4.93
CA SER A 127 0.52 -15.65 4.37
C SER A 127 1.82 -16.02 5.10
N LYS A 128 2.95 -16.02 4.40
CA LYS A 128 4.27 -16.30 5.00
C LYS A 128 5.15 -15.06 5.00
N THR A 129 6.00 -14.94 6.01
CA THR A 129 6.98 -13.87 6.15
C THR A 129 8.38 -14.36 5.78
N LEU A 130 9.16 -13.54 5.07
CA LEU A 130 10.55 -13.82 4.71
C LEU A 130 11.40 -12.54 4.73
N ARG A 131 12.73 -12.71 4.78
CA ARG A 131 13.71 -11.63 4.64
C ARG A 131 14.37 -11.71 3.26
N PHE A 132 14.40 -10.58 2.55
CA PHE A 132 15.23 -10.43 1.35
C PHE A 132 16.55 -9.76 1.74
N HIS A 133 17.65 -10.49 1.53
CA HIS A 133 19.01 -10.08 1.91
C HIS A 133 19.79 -9.53 0.71
N ASN A 134 19.08 -9.02 -0.30
CA ASN A 134 19.66 -8.46 -1.53
C ASN A 134 20.64 -9.41 -2.24
N ASN A 135 20.33 -10.71 -2.24
CA ASN A 135 21.14 -11.73 -2.89
C ASN A 135 20.28 -12.83 -3.53
N THR A 136 20.88 -13.54 -4.48
CA THR A 136 20.21 -14.59 -5.28
C THR A 136 19.62 -15.71 -4.43
N THR A 137 20.29 -16.12 -3.35
CA THR A 137 19.78 -17.18 -2.46
C THR A 137 18.47 -16.76 -1.81
N SER A 138 18.44 -15.60 -1.15
CA SER A 138 17.22 -15.10 -0.52
C SER A 138 16.09 -14.80 -1.52
N ALA A 139 16.43 -14.45 -2.77
CA ALA A 139 15.43 -14.31 -3.82
C ALA A 139 14.76 -15.66 -4.12
N TRP A 140 15.54 -16.72 -4.35
CA TRP A 140 14.99 -18.06 -4.60
C TRP A 140 14.27 -18.62 -3.37
N ASP A 141 14.76 -18.39 -2.16
CA ASP A 141 14.06 -18.79 -0.93
C ASP A 141 12.65 -18.20 -0.86
N ILE A 142 12.46 -16.94 -1.28
CA ILE A 142 11.13 -16.32 -1.36
C ILE A 142 10.26 -17.01 -2.41
N ILE A 143 10.80 -17.19 -3.62
CA ILE A 143 10.06 -17.75 -4.75
C ILE A 143 9.67 -19.21 -4.52
N ASP A 144 10.57 -20.01 -3.98
CA ASP A 144 10.35 -21.45 -3.76
C ASP A 144 9.33 -21.72 -2.66
N THR A 145 9.06 -20.73 -1.81
CA THR A 145 7.96 -20.83 -0.85
C THR A 145 6.61 -20.53 -1.47
N LEU A 146 6.50 -19.83 -2.60
CA LEU A 146 5.22 -19.53 -3.24
C LEU A 146 4.53 -20.81 -3.70
N PRO A 147 3.21 -20.92 -3.51
CA PRO A 147 2.51 -22.11 -3.91
C PRO A 147 2.32 -22.13 -5.44
N LEU A 148 2.21 -23.33 -6.01
CA LEU A 148 1.91 -23.48 -7.43
C LEU A 148 0.40 -23.36 -7.71
N ASP A 149 -0.47 -23.58 -6.72
CA ASP A 149 -1.91 -23.40 -6.89
C ASP A 149 -2.23 -21.91 -7.09
N GLN A 150 -2.80 -21.59 -8.24
CA GLN A 150 -3.15 -20.22 -8.58
C GLN A 150 -4.43 -19.79 -7.88
N ARG A 151 -4.45 -18.54 -7.41
CA ARG A 151 -5.63 -17.92 -6.81
C ARG A 151 -6.07 -16.73 -7.63
N THR A 152 -7.38 -16.53 -7.71
CA THR A 152 -7.96 -15.31 -8.25
C THR A 152 -7.96 -14.26 -7.13
N LEU A 153 -7.52 -13.04 -7.44
CA LEU A 153 -7.62 -11.93 -6.51
C LEU A 153 -9.05 -11.37 -6.47
N GLN A 154 -9.48 -10.85 -5.34
CA GLN A 154 -10.83 -10.30 -5.18
C GLN A 154 -11.15 -9.22 -6.21
N ILE A 155 -10.21 -8.30 -6.50
CA ILE A 155 -10.45 -7.26 -7.50
C ILE A 155 -10.70 -7.84 -8.91
N GLN A 156 -10.12 -8.98 -9.24
CA GLN A 156 -10.34 -9.65 -10.54
C GLN A 156 -11.75 -10.24 -10.60
N GLN A 157 -12.22 -10.88 -9.52
CA GLN A 157 -13.59 -11.40 -9.43
C GLN A 157 -14.61 -10.26 -9.50
N GLU A 158 -14.38 -9.17 -8.76
CA GLU A 158 -15.26 -8.00 -8.74
C GLU A 158 -15.36 -7.35 -10.13
N MET A 159 -14.23 -7.10 -10.79
CA MET A 159 -14.25 -6.42 -12.08
C MET A 159 -14.68 -7.29 -13.25
N VAL A 160 -14.30 -8.58 -13.25
CA VAL A 160 -14.51 -9.46 -14.41
C VAL A 160 -15.73 -10.36 -14.24
N ASP A 161 -15.86 -11.04 -13.10
CA ASP A 161 -16.95 -11.99 -12.89
C ASP A 161 -18.25 -11.27 -12.48
N GLN A 162 -18.15 -10.18 -11.71
CA GLN A 162 -19.29 -9.38 -11.26
C GLN A 162 -19.53 -8.11 -12.09
N ASN A 163 -18.65 -7.83 -13.06
CA ASN A 163 -18.74 -6.68 -13.97
C ASN A 163 -18.87 -5.33 -13.24
N LEU A 164 -18.16 -5.17 -12.12
CA LEU A 164 -18.08 -3.91 -11.39
C LEU A 164 -17.04 -2.98 -12.02
N SER A 165 -17.31 -1.67 -12.01
CA SER A 165 -16.26 -0.67 -12.28
C SER A 165 -15.23 -0.65 -11.16
N LEU A 166 -14.04 -0.07 -11.40
CA LEU A 166 -13.00 0.04 -10.38
C LEU A 166 -13.53 0.74 -9.11
N GLU A 167 -14.29 1.81 -9.27
CA GLU A 167 -14.88 2.61 -8.18
C GLU A 167 -15.89 1.80 -7.36
N GLU A 168 -16.52 0.80 -7.96
CA GLU A 168 -17.48 -0.10 -7.31
C GLU A 168 -16.81 -1.30 -6.63
N THR A 169 -15.54 -1.60 -6.93
CA THR A 169 -14.79 -2.67 -6.24
C THR A 169 -14.64 -2.37 -4.75
N THR A 170 -14.39 -3.40 -3.94
CA THR A 170 -14.09 -3.20 -2.51
C THR A 170 -12.85 -2.33 -2.34
N ALA A 171 -11.81 -2.55 -3.16
CA ALA A 171 -10.59 -1.75 -3.16
C ALA A 171 -10.84 -0.28 -3.55
N GLY A 172 -11.60 -0.04 -4.63
CA GLY A 172 -11.92 1.31 -5.11
C GLY A 172 -12.76 2.10 -4.12
N ARG A 173 -13.75 1.48 -3.48
CA ARG A 173 -14.55 2.13 -2.42
C ARG A 173 -13.72 2.48 -1.19
N THR A 174 -12.83 1.59 -0.75
CA THR A 174 -11.89 1.88 0.34
C THR A 174 -10.98 3.05 -0.01
N PHE A 175 -10.44 3.08 -1.23
CA PHE A 175 -9.58 4.18 -1.68
C PHE A 175 -10.34 5.52 -1.74
N ALA A 176 -11.54 5.54 -2.32
CA ALA A 176 -12.38 6.74 -2.42
C ALA A 176 -12.73 7.30 -1.05
N TRP A 177 -13.18 6.44 -0.12
CA TRP A 177 -13.49 6.86 1.26
C TRP A 177 -12.29 7.49 1.96
N PHE A 178 -11.11 6.87 1.84
CA PHE A 178 -9.88 7.44 2.41
C PHE A 178 -9.60 8.83 1.82
N TRP A 179 -9.79 9.00 0.51
CA TRP A 179 -9.57 10.26 -0.16
C TRP A 179 -10.55 11.35 0.28
N ASP A 180 -11.82 11.00 0.46
CA ASP A 180 -12.85 11.91 0.96
C ASP A 180 -12.52 12.42 2.37
N VAL A 181 -12.01 11.54 3.24
CA VAL A 181 -11.55 11.92 4.58
C VAL A 181 -10.38 12.89 4.50
N VAL A 182 -9.37 12.58 3.68
CA VAL A 182 -8.19 13.45 3.51
C VAL A 182 -8.57 14.83 2.95
N ASN A 183 -9.46 14.88 1.96
CA ASN A 183 -9.93 16.14 1.38
C ASN A 183 -10.77 16.95 2.37
N SER A 184 -11.59 16.28 3.18
CA SER A 184 -12.36 16.92 4.26
C SER A 184 -11.43 17.57 5.29
N LEU A 185 -10.38 16.85 5.72
CA LEU A 185 -9.38 17.38 6.65
C LEU A 185 -8.62 18.57 6.06
N ARG A 186 -8.21 18.48 4.78
CA ARG A 186 -7.54 19.58 4.08
C ARG A 186 -8.42 20.83 4.04
N SER A 187 -9.69 20.68 3.68
CA SER A 187 -10.65 21.80 3.64
C SER A 187 -10.85 22.45 5.02
N ILE A 188 -10.91 21.66 6.09
CA ILE A 188 -11.00 22.18 7.46
C ILE A 188 -9.73 22.96 7.81
N MET A 189 -8.55 22.43 7.50
CA MET A 189 -7.27 23.10 7.77
C MET A 189 -7.17 24.44 7.03
N GLU A 190 -7.61 24.51 5.77
CA GLU A 190 -7.65 25.75 4.99
C GLU A 190 -8.56 26.79 5.66
N ARG A 191 -9.76 26.38 6.10
CA ARG A 191 -10.71 27.26 6.78
C ARG A 191 -10.16 27.78 8.11
N ILE A 192 -9.52 26.92 8.92
CA ILE A 192 -8.85 27.34 10.16
C ILE A 192 -7.73 28.34 9.83
N GLY A 193 -6.90 28.04 8.82
CA GLY A 193 -5.82 28.91 8.39
C GLY A 193 -6.30 30.29 7.90
N LEU A 194 -7.47 30.37 7.25
CA LEU A 194 -8.10 31.62 6.87
C LEU A 194 -8.63 32.38 8.09
N ALA A 195 -9.32 31.70 9.00
CA ALA A 195 -9.86 32.30 10.22
C ALA A 195 -8.75 32.93 11.09
N LEU A 196 -7.65 32.22 11.31
CA LEU A 196 -6.50 32.69 12.08
C LEU A 196 -5.75 33.85 11.41
N ARG A 197 -5.72 33.91 10.07
CA ARG A 197 -5.16 35.06 9.33
C ARG A 197 -6.07 36.29 9.39
N GLY A 198 -7.39 36.09 9.38
CA GLY A 198 -8.38 37.15 9.55
C GLY A 198 -8.40 37.77 10.96
N THR A 199 -7.89 37.06 11.98
CA THR A 199 -7.84 37.57 13.36
C THR A 199 -6.65 38.51 13.63
N ARG A 200 -5.75 38.73 12.66
CA ARG A 200 -4.51 39.51 12.85
C ARG A 200 -4.56 40.97 12.38
N MET A 201 -5.75 41.57 12.29
CA MET A 201 -5.92 43.02 12.07
C MET A 201 -7.06 43.59 12.93
N SER A 202 -6.79 43.82 14.22
CA SER A 202 -7.45 44.85 15.06
C SER A 202 -6.79 44.90 16.45
N GLU A 203 -5.47 45.13 16.51
CA GLU A 203 -4.80 45.62 17.71
C GLU A 203 -3.84 46.76 17.31
N ASP A 204 -4.46 47.89 16.96
CA ASP A 204 -3.94 49.26 17.05
C ASP A 204 -5.13 50.13 16.56
N GLY A 205 -5.75 51.03 17.32
CA GLY A 205 -5.29 51.78 18.47
C GLY A 205 -5.73 53.23 18.24
N SER A 206 -6.99 53.58 18.56
CA SER A 206 -7.39 54.97 18.82
C SER A 206 -8.77 55.06 19.46
N THR A 207 -8.80 54.97 20.79
CA THR A 207 -9.88 55.51 21.62
C THR A 207 -9.66 57.03 21.72
N SER A 208 -10.46 57.84 21.03
CA SER A 208 -10.57 59.27 21.32
C SER A 208 -11.89 59.53 22.02
N LEU A 209 -11.79 59.71 23.34
CA LEU A 209 -12.81 60.33 24.18
C LEU A 209 -13.05 61.76 23.70
N ARG A 210 -14.20 62.02 23.06
CA ARG A 210 -14.76 63.38 23.01
C ARG A 210 -15.80 63.53 24.12
N ARG A 211 -15.40 64.38 25.07
CA ARG A 211 -16.16 64.91 26.20
C ARG A 211 -17.32 65.77 25.67
N PHE A 212 -18.45 65.70 26.37
CA PHE A 212 -19.63 66.56 26.26
C PHE A 212 -19.30 68.04 26.48
N GLU A 213 -19.78 68.89 25.58
CA GLU A 213 -20.38 70.23 25.78
C GLU A 213 -21.39 70.36 24.61
N SER A 214 -22.70 70.62 24.75
CA SER A 214 -23.51 71.32 25.76
C SER A 214 -24.85 70.60 25.98
#